data_AF-A0A6G1SRP9-F1
#
_entry.id   AF-A0A6G1SRP9-F1
#
_cell.length_a   1.000
_cell.length_b   1.000
_cell.length_c   1.000
_cell.angle_alpha   90.00
_cell.angle_beta   90.00
_cell.angle_gamma   90.00
#
_symmetry.space_group_name_H-M   'P 1'
#
loop_
_entity.id
_entity.type
_entity.pdbx_description
1 polymer ?
#
loop_
_entity_poly.entity_id
_entity_poly.type
_entity_poly.pdbx_seq_one_letter_code
_entity_poly.pdbx_strand_id
1 'polypeptide(L)'
;MSHSAALSRARIRPVALLSASLLLLALAACGDDNDASTPTATSTAPAASPVDSLRDVDFEDAALQGPLVDQAGGGEVHNERVLFADLTGDGKEEAVVIVESGGTQGAVGAAVYRLADGQPVMVHFVQAGGHVEVRQGSLLVTQEGVYDDDDAECCPSELRETVYQWDGSQFEVLTEQVIPNPSG
;
A
#
# COMPACT_ATOMS: atom_id res chain seq x y z
N MET A 1 -25.50 42.04 -13.92
CA MET A 1 -26.53 41.01 -13.65
C MET A 1 -25.87 39.96 -12.78
N SER A 2 -26.03 40.10 -11.46
CA SER A 2 -25.37 39.27 -10.45
C SER A 2 -26.19 38.01 -10.20
N HIS A 3 -25.59 36.84 -10.36
CA HIS A 3 -26.20 35.56 -9.98
C HIS A 3 -25.57 35.09 -8.67
N SER A 4 -26.33 35.23 -7.59
CA SER A 4 -26.02 34.65 -6.27
C SER A 4 -26.39 33.17 -6.26
N ALA A 5 -25.41 32.29 -6.03
CA ALA A 5 -25.65 30.87 -5.77
C ALA A 5 -25.79 30.63 -4.27
N ALA A 6 -26.89 29.99 -3.87
CA ALA A 6 -27.23 29.69 -2.49
C ALA A 6 -26.55 28.41 -2.01
N LEU A 7 -25.83 28.50 -0.88
CA LEU A 7 -25.24 27.38 -0.16
C LEU A 7 -26.34 26.59 0.57
N SER A 8 -26.55 25.33 0.18
CA SER A 8 -27.42 24.39 0.89
C SER A 8 -26.68 23.79 2.08
N ARG A 9 -27.13 24.11 3.30
CA ARG A 9 -26.61 23.52 4.55
C ARG A 9 -27.26 22.15 4.77
N ALA A 10 -26.49 21.08 4.59
CA ALA A 10 -26.90 19.74 4.99
C ALA A 10 -26.97 19.64 6.53
N ARG A 11 -28.12 19.16 7.04
CA ARG A 11 -28.39 19.00 8.48
C ARG A 11 -27.82 17.66 8.94
N ILE A 12 -26.85 17.71 9.85
CA ILE A 12 -26.33 16.55 10.60
C ILE A 12 -27.43 16.09 11.57
N ARG A 13 -27.81 14.82 11.49
CA ARG A 13 -28.69 14.15 12.49
C ARG A 13 -27.81 13.45 13.53
N PRO A 14 -27.99 13.69 14.83
CA PRO A 14 -27.33 12.90 15.87
C PRO A 14 -28.07 11.58 16.05
N VAL A 15 -27.37 10.46 15.91
CA VAL A 15 -27.82 9.14 16.36
C VAL A 15 -27.12 8.87 17.70
N ALA A 16 -27.88 9.01 18.78
CA ALA A 16 -27.53 8.49 20.09
C ALA A 16 -28.44 7.30 20.39
N LEU A 17 -27.90 6.26 21.04
CA LEU A 17 -28.52 5.24 21.91
C LEU A 17 -27.72 3.92 21.75
N LEU A 18 -26.87 3.58 22.73
CA LEU A 18 -27.16 2.72 23.90
C LEU A 18 -27.16 1.22 23.54
N SER A 19 -26.17 0.47 24.05
CA SER A 19 -26.41 -0.55 25.09
C SER A 19 -25.15 -1.36 25.40
N ALA A 20 -24.87 -1.43 26.70
CA ALA A 20 -23.85 -2.26 27.31
C ALA A 20 -24.24 -3.74 27.29
N SER A 21 -23.26 -4.62 27.06
CA SER A 21 -23.32 -6.02 27.48
C SER A 21 -21.93 -6.48 27.91
N LEU A 22 -21.74 -6.46 29.23
CA LEU A 22 -20.65 -7.07 29.96
C LEU A 22 -20.94 -8.58 30.04
N LEU A 23 -20.06 -9.44 29.51
CA LEU A 23 -20.07 -10.86 29.85
C LEU A 23 -18.66 -11.30 30.24
N LEU A 24 -18.48 -11.45 31.55
CA LEU A 24 -17.37 -12.16 32.18
C LEU A 24 -17.63 -13.66 32.05
N LEU A 25 -16.68 -14.41 31.48
CA LEU A 25 -16.56 -15.85 31.71
C LEU A 25 -15.09 -16.18 31.98
N ALA A 26 -14.82 -16.66 33.19
CA ALA A 26 -13.53 -17.18 33.64
C ALA A 26 -13.70 -18.65 34.00
N LEU A 27 -12.85 -19.54 33.47
CA LEU A 27 -12.50 -20.90 33.93
C LEU A 27 -11.37 -21.39 32.99
N ALA A 28 -10.09 -21.40 33.37
CA ALA A 28 -9.36 -22.35 34.21
C ALA A 28 -9.24 -23.78 33.62
N ALA A 29 -8.04 -24.17 33.12
CA ALA A 29 -7.48 -25.53 33.22
C ALA A 29 -6.01 -25.58 32.74
N CYS A 30 -5.18 -26.26 33.53
CA CYS A 30 -3.73 -26.46 33.37
C CYS A 30 -3.37 -27.75 32.59
N GLY A 31 -2.11 -27.83 32.13
CA GLY A 31 -1.40 -29.05 31.68
C GLY A 31 -1.26 -29.11 30.15
N ASP A 32 -0.10 -29.32 29.53
CA ASP A 32 0.98 -30.27 29.86
C ASP A 32 2.30 -29.82 29.18
N ASP A 33 3.42 -29.95 29.89
CA ASP A 33 4.79 -29.70 29.42
C ASP A 33 5.22 -30.76 28.38
N ASN A 34 5.60 -30.34 27.16
CA ASN A 34 6.53 -31.12 26.34
C ASN A 34 7.51 -30.20 25.61
N ASP A 35 8.69 -30.18 26.22
CA ASP A 35 9.93 -29.52 25.87
C ASP A 35 10.54 -30.14 24.61
N ALA A 36 10.58 -29.37 23.52
CA ALA A 36 11.47 -29.62 22.40
C ALA A 36 11.85 -28.28 21.75
N SER A 37 12.46 -27.40 22.56
CA SER A 37 13.08 -26.16 22.08
C SER A 37 14.28 -26.49 21.18
N THR A 38 14.01 -26.70 19.90
CA THR A 38 15.05 -26.69 18.87
C THR A 38 15.57 -25.25 18.80
N PRO A 39 16.87 -24.98 18.96
CA PRO A 39 17.38 -23.63 18.83
C PRO A 39 17.21 -23.18 17.37
N THR A 40 16.20 -22.36 17.11
CA THR A 40 16.09 -21.59 15.89
C THR A 40 17.32 -20.70 15.84
N ALA A 41 18.23 -20.98 14.90
CA ALA A 41 19.31 -20.07 14.60
C ALA A 41 18.69 -18.74 14.15
N THR A 42 18.75 -17.73 15.02
CA THR A 42 18.46 -16.35 14.64
C THR A 42 19.50 -15.97 13.60
N SER A 43 19.12 -16.11 12.32
CA SER A 43 19.87 -15.53 11.21
C SER A 43 19.90 -14.03 11.45
N THR A 44 20.99 -13.57 12.05
CA THR A 44 21.25 -12.15 12.22
C THR A 44 21.66 -11.64 10.85
N ALA A 45 20.66 -11.34 10.01
CA ALA A 45 20.88 -10.62 8.78
C ALA A 45 21.69 -9.35 9.13
N PRO A 46 22.79 -9.05 8.42
CA PRO A 46 23.55 -7.84 8.67
C PRO A 46 22.60 -6.64 8.62
N ALA A 47 22.48 -5.92 9.73
CA ALA A 47 21.73 -4.68 9.73
C ALA A 47 22.43 -3.72 8.77
N ALA A 48 21.70 -3.23 7.77
CA ALA A 48 22.22 -2.20 6.87
C ALA A 48 22.72 -1.00 7.69
N SER A 49 23.78 -0.35 7.19
CA SER A 49 24.29 0.86 7.84
C SER A 49 23.20 1.95 7.82
N PRO A 50 23.08 2.76 8.89
CA PRO A 50 22.14 3.87 8.90
C PRO A 50 22.39 4.82 7.72
N VAL A 51 21.31 5.31 7.11
CA VAL A 51 21.32 6.32 6.04
C VAL A 51 20.61 7.59 6.51
N ASP A 52 20.96 8.74 5.92
CA ASP A 52 20.35 10.03 6.24
C ASP A 52 19.11 10.33 5.36
N SER A 53 19.00 9.69 4.20
CA SER A 53 17.89 9.85 3.26
C SER A 53 17.48 8.51 2.64
N LEU A 54 16.18 8.34 2.35
CA LEU A 54 15.71 7.21 1.54
C LEU A 54 16.26 7.24 0.12
N ARG A 55 16.74 8.39 -0.37
CA ARG A 55 17.36 8.50 -1.69
C ARG A 55 18.74 7.83 -1.77
N ASP A 56 19.36 7.58 -0.62
CA ASP A 56 20.65 6.88 -0.52
C ASP A 56 20.47 5.36 -0.36
N VAL A 57 19.21 4.89 -0.27
CA VAL A 57 18.86 3.48 -0.16
C VAL A 57 18.89 2.84 -1.53
N ASP A 58 19.60 1.72 -1.64
CA ASP A 58 19.47 0.81 -2.78
C ASP A 58 18.27 -0.13 -2.54
N PHE A 59 17.13 0.18 -3.15
CA PHE A 59 15.94 -0.65 -3.05
C PHE A 59 16.04 -1.95 -3.87
N GLU A 60 17.10 -2.09 -4.67
CA GLU A 60 17.44 -3.35 -5.33
C GLU A 60 18.24 -4.30 -4.42
N ASP A 61 18.63 -3.87 -3.22
CA ASP A 61 19.27 -4.75 -2.25
C ASP A 61 18.35 -5.92 -1.86
N ALA A 62 18.90 -7.14 -1.89
CA ALA A 62 18.14 -8.36 -1.67
C ALA A 62 17.44 -8.41 -0.30
N ALA A 63 17.99 -7.76 0.72
CA ALA A 63 17.38 -7.71 2.05
C ALA A 63 16.11 -6.83 2.08
N LEU A 64 16.02 -5.83 1.20
CA LEU A 64 14.83 -4.99 1.06
C LEU A 64 13.84 -5.58 0.05
N GLN A 65 14.34 -6.12 -1.07
CA GLN A 65 13.51 -6.72 -2.10
C GLN A 65 12.76 -7.95 -1.61
N GLY A 66 13.42 -8.85 -0.87
CA GLY A 66 12.85 -10.16 -0.50
C GLY A 66 11.45 -10.06 0.12
N PRO A 67 11.27 -9.34 1.25
CA PRO A 67 9.96 -9.18 1.87
C PRO A 67 8.91 -8.53 0.95
N LEU A 68 9.34 -7.59 0.12
CA LEU A 68 8.45 -6.85 -0.78
C LEU A 68 7.95 -7.73 -1.94
N VAL A 69 8.86 -8.45 -2.59
CA VAL A 69 8.57 -9.40 -3.67
C VAL A 69 7.73 -10.57 -3.16
N ASP A 70 8.03 -11.09 -1.95
CA ASP A 70 7.23 -12.12 -1.30
C ASP A 70 5.79 -11.64 -1.07
N GLN A 71 5.62 -10.41 -0.60
CA GLN A 71 4.30 -9.83 -0.35
C GLN A 71 3.53 -9.56 -1.65
N ALA A 72 4.21 -9.19 -2.73
CA ALA A 72 3.60 -9.01 -4.05
C ALA A 72 3.26 -10.34 -4.76
N GLY A 73 3.77 -11.47 -4.27
CA GLY A 73 3.63 -12.78 -4.91
C GLY A 73 4.60 -13.03 -6.06
N GLY A 74 5.70 -12.29 -6.10
CA GLY A 74 6.71 -12.31 -7.17
C GLY A 74 6.98 -10.91 -7.74
N GLY A 75 7.86 -10.85 -8.74
CA GLY A 75 8.24 -9.61 -9.42
C GLY A 75 9.66 -9.13 -9.10
N GLU A 76 9.93 -7.89 -9.48
CA GLU A 76 11.22 -7.22 -9.40
C GLU A 76 11.04 -5.74 -9.03
N VAL A 77 12.03 -5.18 -8.35
CA VAL A 77 12.13 -3.77 -8.01
C VAL A 77 13.25 -3.16 -8.83
N HIS A 78 13.05 -1.92 -9.28
CA HIS A 78 14.04 -1.13 -10.02
C HIS A 78 14.19 0.24 -9.37
N ASN A 79 15.40 0.66 -9.03
CA ASN A 79 15.64 1.92 -8.32
C ASN A 79 15.13 3.15 -9.10
N GLU A 80 15.21 3.13 -10.43
CA GLU A 80 14.69 4.21 -11.29
C GLU A 80 13.17 4.36 -11.25
N ARG A 81 12.47 3.37 -10.71
CA ARG A 81 11.00 3.36 -10.54
C ARG A 81 10.55 3.73 -9.14
N VAL A 82 11.49 3.97 -8.23
CA VAL A 82 11.18 4.46 -6.88
C VAL A 82 10.81 5.93 -6.95
N LEU A 83 9.65 6.26 -6.38
CA LEU A 83 9.15 7.62 -6.30
C LEU A 83 9.37 8.16 -4.89
N PHE A 84 9.82 9.40 -4.78
CA PHE A 84 10.08 10.04 -3.49
C PHE A 84 9.16 11.25 -3.33
N ALA A 85 8.44 11.32 -2.22
CA ALA A 85 7.58 12.44 -1.89
C ALA A 85 7.31 12.51 -0.39
N ASP A 86 7.08 13.72 0.12
CA ASP A 86 6.57 13.93 1.47
C ASP A 86 5.06 13.68 1.49
N LEU A 87 4.68 12.42 1.78
CA LEU A 87 3.28 11.98 1.82
C LEU A 87 2.60 12.41 3.12
N THR A 88 3.36 12.63 4.18
CA THR A 88 2.84 12.97 5.52
C THR A 88 2.74 14.48 5.78
N GLY A 89 3.46 15.29 5.00
CA GLY A 89 3.58 16.74 5.20
C GLY A 89 4.52 17.12 6.34
N ASP A 90 5.39 16.21 6.80
CA ASP A 90 6.32 16.44 7.91
C ASP A 90 7.69 17.00 7.46
N GLY A 91 7.88 17.17 6.16
CA GLY A 91 9.11 17.65 5.53
C GLY A 91 10.15 16.55 5.28
N LYS A 92 9.85 15.29 5.59
CA LYS A 92 10.66 14.13 5.22
C LYS A 92 9.97 13.38 4.10
N GLU A 93 10.77 12.87 3.16
CA GLU A 93 10.23 12.08 2.06
C GLU A 93 10.01 10.63 2.50
N GLU A 94 8.88 10.08 2.09
CA GLU A 94 8.66 8.65 1.94
C GLU A 94 9.10 8.20 0.55
N ALA A 95 9.37 6.89 0.43
CA ALA A 95 9.60 6.23 -0.84
C ALA A 95 8.42 5.34 -1.20
N VAL A 96 7.87 5.50 -2.40
CA VAL A 96 6.92 4.58 -3.01
C VAL A 96 7.68 3.67 -3.96
N VAL A 97 7.82 2.40 -3.56
CA VAL A 97 8.56 1.37 -4.29
C VAL A 97 7.57 0.51 -5.05
N ILE A 98 7.64 0.54 -6.38
CA ILE A 98 6.76 -0.23 -7.25
C ILE A 98 7.42 -1.58 -7.54
N VAL A 99 6.65 -2.66 -7.38
CA VAL A 99 7.04 -4.01 -7.77
C VAL A 99 6.47 -4.28 -9.15
N GLU A 100 7.32 -4.61 -10.11
CA GLU A 100 6.95 -4.94 -11.48
C GLU A 100 6.96 -6.46 -11.67
N SER A 101 6.07 -6.97 -12.51
CA SER A 101 6.02 -8.39 -12.87
C SER A 101 7.23 -8.86 -13.69
N GLY A 102 8.00 -7.94 -14.29
CA GLY A 102 9.01 -8.24 -15.30
C GLY A 102 8.42 -8.66 -16.66
N GLY A 103 7.10 -8.50 -16.85
CA GLY A 103 6.37 -8.90 -18.06
C GLY A 103 5.29 -7.90 -18.47
N THR A 104 4.32 -8.35 -19.28
CA THR A 104 3.25 -7.50 -19.81
C THR A 104 2.18 -7.13 -18.79
N GLN A 105 2.18 -7.74 -17.60
CA GLN A 105 1.24 -7.43 -16.53
C GLN A 105 1.53 -6.06 -15.89
N GLY A 106 2.75 -5.52 -16.04
CA GLY A 106 3.13 -4.26 -15.41
C GLY A 106 3.39 -4.42 -13.91
N ALA A 107 2.96 -3.43 -13.13
CA ALA A 107 3.07 -3.39 -11.68
C ALA A 107 2.16 -4.43 -11.01
N VAL A 108 2.72 -5.15 -10.05
CA VAL A 108 2.04 -6.14 -9.19
C VAL A 108 1.85 -5.66 -7.76
N GLY A 109 2.45 -4.53 -7.40
CA GLY A 109 2.22 -3.90 -6.10
C GLY A 109 3.02 -2.63 -5.91
N ALA A 110 2.74 -1.93 -4.82
CA ALA A 110 3.53 -0.79 -4.38
C ALA A 110 3.62 -0.75 -2.86
N ALA A 111 4.82 -0.48 -2.34
CA ALA A 111 5.08 -0.30 -0.92
C ALA A 111 5.45 1.14 -0.59
N VAL A 112 5.07 1.58 0.60
CA VAL A 112 5.55 2.84 1.19
C VAL A 112 6.62 2.52 2.21
N TYR A 113 7.78 3.14 2.06
CA TYR A 113 8.86 3.12 3.03
C TYR A 113 9.02 4.50 3.67
N ARG A 114 9.29 4.49 4.98
CA ARG A 114 9.76 5.67 5.71
C ARG A 114 11.14 5.41 6.28
N LEU A 115 11.86 6.47 6.59
CA LEU A 115 13.11 6.36 7.34
C LEU A 115 12.84 6.37 8.86
N ALA A 116 13.20 5.30 9.55
CA ALA A 116 13.12 5.18 11.02
C ALA A 116 14.48 4.77 11.58
N ASP A 117 15.05 5.58 12.47
CA ASP A 117 16.38 5.36 13.06
C ASP A 117 17.49 5.10 12.03
N GLY A 118 17.40 5.79 10.88
CA GLY A 118 18.32 5.64 9.76
C GLY A 118 18.11 4.37 8.93
N GLN A 119 17.02 3.63 9.16
CA GLN A 119 16.70 2.42 8.39
C GLN A 119 15.41 2.61 7.57
N PRO A 120 15.37 2.15 6.31
CA PRO A 120 14.14 2.09 5.53
C PRO A 120 13.21 1.04 6.14
N VAL A 121 12.00 1.46 6.50
CA VAL A 121 10.97 0.58 7.07
C VAL A 121 9.73 0.65 6.18
N MET A 122 9.32 -0.50 5.65
CA MET A 122 8.05 -0.63 4.94
C MET A 122 6.90 -0.45 5.95
N VAL A 123 6.06 0.55 5.70
CA VAL A 123 4.93 0.90 6.58
C VAL A 123 3.59 0.49 6.00
N HIS A 124 3.50 0.32 4.69
CA HIS A 124 2.27 -0.09 4.03
C HIS A 124 2.56 -0.70 2.66
N PHE A 125 1.63 -1.52 2.17
CA PHE A 125 1.70 -2.16 0.87
C PHE A 125 0.30 -2.20 0.25
N VAL A 126 0.23 -1.90 -1.05
CA VAL A 126 -0.97 -1.97 -1.87
C VAL A 126 -0.73 -3.01 -2.96
N GLN A 127 -1.56 -4.03 -3.01
CA GLN A 127 -1.58 -4.97 -4.14
C GLN A 127 -2.09 -4.23 -5.38
N ALA A 128 -1.46 -4.48 -6.53
CA ALA A 128 -1.91 -3.97 -7.82
C ALA A 128 -1.85 -5.06 -8.89
N GLY A 129 -2.52 -4.83 -10.01
CA GLY A 129 -2.49 -5.69 -11.19
C GLY A 129 -2.58 -4.90 -12.49
N GLY A 130 -1.53 -4.13 -12.81
CA GLY A 130 -1.51 -3.29 -14.01
C GLY A 130 -0.57 -2.10 -13.91
N HIS A 131 -1.12 -0.89 -13.90
CA HIS A 131 -0.34 0.34 -13.82
C HIS A 131 -0.38 0.93 -12.40
N VAL A 132 0.76 1.49 -11.97
CA VAL A 132 0.87 2.25 -10.71
C VAL A 132 1.61 3.55 -10.98
N GLU A 133 1.08 4.65 -10.48
CA GLU A 133 1.73 5.97 -10.52
C GLU A 133 1.42 6.80 -9.27
N VAL A 134 2.22 7.85 -9.03
CA VAL A 134 1.92 8.87 -8.02
C VAL A 134 1.52 10.17 -8.71
N ARG A 135 0.28 10.61 -8.50
CA ARG A 135 -0.25 11.88 -9.00
C ARG A 135 -0.19 12.95 -7.91
N GLN A 136 0.05 14.20 -8.33
CA GLN A 136 -0.02 15.39 -7.45
C GLN A 136 0.86 15.29 -6.18
N GLY A 137 1.91 14.47 -6.21
CA GLY A 137 2.88 14.31 -5.12
C GLY A 137 2.44 13.41 -3.96
N SER A 138 1.16 13.03 -3.84
CA SER A 138 0.71 12.21 -2.70
C SER A 138 -0.44 11.25 -2.99
N LEU A 139 -0.98 11.25 -4.20
CA LEU A 139 -2.03 10.33 -4.59
C LEU A 139 -1.42 9.12 -5.30
N LEU A 140 -1.51 7.95 -4.69
CA LEU A 140 -1.20 6.71 -5.40
C LEU A 140 -2.38 6.38 -6.30
N VAL A 141 -2.13 6.04 -7.56
CA VAL A 141 -3.16 5.58 -8.48
C VAL A 141 -2.78 4.21 -8.99
N THR A 142 -3.71 3.26 -8.87
CA THR A 142 -3.62 1.96 -9.52
C THR A 142 -4.63 1.90 -10.67
N GLN A 143 -4.26 1.24 -11.76
CA GLN A 143 -5.17 0.91 -12.85
C GLN A 143 -5.05 -0.56 -13.20
N GLU A 144 -6.16 -1.29 -13.12
CA GLU A 144 -6.22 -2.72 -13.35
C GLU A 144 -7.21 -3.04 -14.47
N GLY A 145 -6.91 -4.08 -15.27
CA GLY A 145 -7.80 -4.54 -16.33
C GLY A 145 -9.12 -5.09 -15.78
N VAL A 146 -10.24 -4.61 -16.31
CA VAL A 146 -11.57 -5.20 -16.12
C VAL A 146 -11.98 -5.85 -17.43
N TYR A 147 -12.17 -7.17 -17.38
CA TYR A 147 -12.45 -7.98 -18.56
C TYR A 147 -13.93 -8.34 -18.63
N ASP A 148 -14.52 -8.09 -19.80
CA ASP A 148 -15.82 -8.62 -20.19
C ASP A 148 -15.69 -9.97 -20.91
N ASP A 149 -16.81 -10.68 -21.09
CA ASP A 149 -16.84 -12.00 -21.75
C ASP A 149 -16.34 -11.95 -23.21
N ASP A 150 -16.41 -10.79 -23.86
CA ASP A 150 -15.97 -10.58 -25.25
C ASP A 150 -14.51 -10.08 -25.35
N ASP A 151 -13.85 -9.80 -24.21
CA ASP A 151 -12.47 -9.31 -24.21
C ASP A 151 -11.46 -10.44 -24.49
N ALA A 152 -10.42 -10.11 -25.26
CA ALA A 152 -9.28 -10.98 -25.36
C ALA A 152 -8.49 -10.98 -24.04
N GLU A 153 -7.86 -12.10 -23.69
CA GLU A 153 -7.11 -12.25 -22.43
C GLU A 153 -6.01 -11.20 -22.20
N CYS A 154 -5.53 -10.56 -23.27
CA CYS A 154 -4.49 -9.52 -23.21
C CYS A 154 -5.02 -8.10 -23.01
N CYS A 155 -6.31 -7.90 -23.25
CA CYS A 155 -6.81 -6.66 -23.80
C CYS A 155 -8.18 -6.32 -23.21
N PRO A 156 -8.23 -5.91 -21.94
CA PRO A 156 -9.48 -5.55 -21.27
C PRO A 156 -10.07 -4.30 -21.92
N SER A 157 -11.39 -4.26 -22.11
CA SER A 157 -12.09 -3.09 -22.66
C SER A 157 -12.25 -1.96 -21.64
N GLU A 158 -12.15 -2.28 -20.34
CA GLU A 158 -12.27 -1.33 -19.23
C GLU A 158 -11.07 -1.40 -18.27
N LEU A 159 -10.85 -0.32 -17.53
CA LEU A 159 -9.87 -0.25 -16.45
C LEU A 159 -10.58 0.13 -15.15
N ARG A 160 -10.28 -0.56 -14.06
CA ARG A 160 -10.59 -0.08 -12.71
C ARG A 160 -9.46 0.84 -12.28
N GLU A 161 -9.75 2.13 -12.15
CA GLU A 161 -8.85 3.12 -11.57
C GLU A 161 -9.21 3.31 -10.09
N THR A 162 -8.23 3.09 -9.21
CA THR A 162 -8.36 3.37 -7.78
C THR A 162 -7.36 4.44 -7.39
N VAL A 163 -7.86 5.56 -6.87
CA VAL A 163 -7.07 6.67 -6.36
C VAL A 163 -7.03 6.56 -4.84
N TYR A 164 -5.83 6.50 -4.30
CA TYR A 164 -5.59 6.45 -2.87
C TYR A 164 -4.99 7.76 -2.37
N GLN A 165 -5.36 8.15 -1.16
CA GLN A 165 -4.72 9.22 -0.42
C GLN A 165 -4.03 8.63 0.80
N TRP A 166 -2.79 9.06 1.05
CA TRP A 166 -2.08 8.71 2.28
C TRP A 166 -2.69 9.48 3.46
N ASP A 167 -3.05 8.76 4.54
CA ASP A 167 -3.61 9.37 5.76
C ASP A 167 -2.57 9.63 6.87
N GLY A 168 -1.30 9.28 6.60
CA GLY A 168 -0.21 9.29 7.56
C GLY A 168 0.23 7.89 8.03
N SER A 169 -0.59 6.87 7.77
CA SER A 169 -0.36 5.49 8.23
C SER A 169 -0.67 4.42 7.18
N GLN A 170 -1.65 4.67 6.32
CA GLN A 170 -2.09 3.77 5.27
C GLN A 170 -2.64 4.55 4.09
N PHE A 171 -2.79 3.86 2.96
CA PHE A 171 -3.52 4.38 1.83
C PHE A 171 -5.02 4.14 2.01
N GLU A 172 -5.80 5.22 2.05
CA GLU A 172 -7.26 5.15 2.00
C GLU A 172 -7.75 5.37 0.58
N VAL A 173 -8.74 4.59 0.14
CA VAL A 173 -9.38 4.78 -1.16
C VAL A 173 -10.13 6.11 -1.16
N LEU A 174 -9.65 7.07 -1.95
CA LEU A 174 -10.31 8.34 -2.17
C LEU A 174 -11.40 8.20 -3.23
N THR A 175 -11.13 7.46 -4.30
CA THR A 175 -12.09 7.20 -5.39
C THR A 175 -11.76 5.87 -6.04
N GLU A 176 -12.78 5.13 -6.44
CA GLU A 176 -12.68 3.96 -7.30
C GLU A 176 -13.70 4.11 -8.43
N GLN A 177 -13.26 3.90 -9.66
CA GLN A 177 -14.11 4.02 -10.84
C GLN A 177 -13.67 3.06 -11.94
N VAL A 178 -14.63 2.63 -12.75
CA VAL A 178 -14.35 1.90 -13.99
C VAL A 178 -14.41 2.90 -15.15
N ILE A 179 -13.36 2.91 -15.96
CA ILE A 179 -13.19 3.81 -17.10
C ILE A 179 -12.91 3.01 -18.38
N PRO A 180 -13.27 3.51 -19.56
CA PRO A 180 -12.90 2.86 -20.82
C PRO A 180 -11.37 2.72 -20.95
N ASN A 181 -10.89 1.55 -21.37
CA ASN A 181 -9.48 1.36 -21.70
C ASN A 181 -9.19 2.00 -23.07
N PRO A 182 -8.38 3.09 -23.15
CA PRO A 182 -8.08 3.73 -24.43
C PRO A 182 -7.22 2.87 -25.36
N SER A 183 -6.66 1.76 -24.85
CA SER A 183 -5.83 0.81 -25.60
C SER A 183 -6.56 -0.49 -25.97
N GLY A 184 -7.82 -0.65 -25.54
CA GLY A 184 -8.68 -1.80 -25.84
C GLY A 184 -9.27 -1.76 -27.25
#